data_AF-A0A931EKU6-F1
#
_entry.id   AF-A0A931EKU6-F1
#
_cell.length_a   1.000
_cell.length_b   1.000
_cell.length_c   1.000
_cell.angle_alpha   90.00
_cell.angle_beta   90.00
_cell.angle_gamma   90.00
#
_symmetry.space_group_name_H-M   'P 1'
#
loop_
_entity.id
_entity.type
_entity.pdbx_description
1 polymer ?
#
loop_
_entity_poly.entity_id
_entity_poly.type
_entity_poly.pdbx_seq_one_letter_code
_entity_poly.pdbx_strand_id
1 'polypeptide(L)' 'MKIQPQLLTLDNFLHGRLFRVPEYQRAYAWGEKQRSDLFGDIRRVKSSNEDHYMATVVVSGAKGRKETNRR' A
#
# COMPACT_ATOMS: atom_id res chain seq x y z
N MET A 1 20.28 -3.58 -7.58
CA MET A 1 19.36 -2.99 -6.59
C MET A 1 18.99 -4.10 -5.60
N LYS A 2 19.36 -3.98 -4.32
CA LYS A 2 18.97 -4.99 -3.31
C LYS A 2 17.62 -4.59 -2.74
N ILE A 3 16.59 -5.39 -3.01
CA ILE A 3 15.26 -5.23 -2.41
C ILE A 3 15.28 -6.07 -1.12
N GLN A 4 15.10 -5.43 0.02
CA GLN A 4 14.97 -6.12 1.31
C GLN A 4 13.49 -6.07 1.70
N PRO A 5 12.76 -7.21 1.74
CA PRO A 5 11.38 -7.22 2.16
C PRO A 5 11.27 -6.85 3.64
N GLN A 6 10.21 -6.12 3.99
CA GLN A 6 9.90 -5.74 5.37
C GLN A 6 8.46 -6.20 5.65
N LEU A 7 8.27 -7.02 6.68
CA LEU A 7 6.95 -7.40 7.15
C LEU A 7 6.45 -6.34 8.13
N LEU A 8 5.36 -5.66 7.77
CA LEU A 8 4.78 -4.57 8.54
C LEU A 8 3.28 -4.80 8.75
N THR A 9 2.77 -4.35 9.89
CA THR A 9 1.33 -4.15 10.06
C THR A 9 0.86 -3.01 9.16
N LEU A 10 -0.44 -2.99 8.82
CA LEU A 10 -1.00 -1.93 7.99
C LEU A 10 -0.85 -0.53 8.64
N ASP A 11 -1.00 -0.46 9.96
CA ASP A 11 -0.78 0.77 10.74
C ASP A 11 0.66 1.28 10.57
N ASN A 12 1.66 0.45 10.87
CA ASN A 12 3.07 0.81 10.72
C ASN A 12 3.47 1.13 9.27
N PHE A 13 2.78 0.53 8.29
CA PHE A 13 3.02 0.83 6.88
C PHE A 13 2.55 2.22 6.48
N LEU A 14 1.38 2.65 6.97
CA LEU A 14 0.75 3.93 6.63
C LEU A 14 1.21 5.09 7.53
N HIS A 15 1.66 4.80 8.75
CA HIS A 15 2.04 5.82 9.72
C HIS A 15 3.28 6.61 9.29
N GLY A 16 3.19 7.95 9.34
CA GLY A 16 4.33 8.85 9.12
C GLY A 16 4.91 8.87 7.70
N ARG A 17 4.19 8.33 6.71
CA ARG A 17 4.65 8.24 5.31
C ARG A 17 3.61 8.77 4.35
N LEU A 18 4.06 9.43 3.28
CA LEU A 18 3.22 9.81 2.15
C LEU A 18 3.60 8.96 0.94
N PHE A 19 2.61 8.30 0.34
CA PHE A 19 2.78 7.50 -0.87
C PHE A 19 2.27 8.26 -2.08
N ARG A 20 3.05 8.27 -3.17
CA ARG A 20 2.64 8.82 -4.45
C ARG A 20 2.47 7.67 -5.45
N VAL A 21 1.30 7.63 -6.09
CA VAL A 21 1.07 6.74 -7.23
C VAL A 21 1.79 7.32 -8.46
N PRO A 22 2.65 6.55 -9.16
CA PRO A 22 3.33 7.03 -10.35
C PRO A 22 2.36 7.28 -11.51
N GLU A 23 2.71 8.21 -12.41
CA GLU A 23 1.86 8.58 -13.57
C GLU A 23 1.63 7.43 -14.55
N TYR A 24 2.57 6.48 -14.62
CA TYR A 24 2.46 5.28 -15.45
C TYR A 24 1.59 4.17 -14.84
N GLN A 25 1.08 4.34 -13.61
CA GLN A 25 0.23 3.35 -12.98
C GLN A 25 -1.14 3.33 -13.67
N ARG A 26 -1.66 2.13 -13.95
CA ARG A 26 -3.01 1.97 -14.50
C ARG A 26 -4.05 2.55 -13.54
N ALA A 27 -5.15 3.04 -14.10
CA ALA A 27 -6.28 3.51 -13.32
C ALA A 27 -6.83 2.40 -12.39
N TYR A 28 -7.40 2.82 -11.26
CA TYR A 28 -8.05 1.92 -10.33
C TYR A 28 -9.17 1.15 -11.03
N ALA A 29 -9.10 -0.18 -11.02
CA ALA A 29 -9.97 -1.06 -11.80
C ALA A 29 -10.79 -2.03 -10.94
N TRP A 30 -10.75 -1.90 -9.61
CA TRP A 30 -11.58 -2.73 -8.75
C TRP A 30 -13.04 -2.26 -8.79
N GLY A 31 -13.92 -3.17 -9.15
CA GLY A 31 -15.36 -3.05 -9.02
C GLY A 31 -15.86 -3.43 -7.63
N GLU A 32 -17.18 -3.55 -7.50
CA GLU A 32 -17.86 -3.80 -6.23
C GLU A 32 -17.47 -5.14 -5.60
N LYS A 33 -17.35 -6.19 -6.42
CA LYS A 33 -16.98 -7.52 -5.94
C LYS A 33 -15.61 -7.51 -5.24
N GLN A 34 -14.56 -6.98 -5.87
CA GLN A 34 -13.23 -6.98 -5.25
C GLN A 34 -13.20 -6.17 -3.95
N ARG A 35 -13.93 -5.05 -3.89
CA ARG A 35 -14.04 -4.27 -2.65
C ARG A 35 -14.78 -5.05 -1.56
N SER A 36 -15.90 -5.67 -1.91
CA SER A 36 -16.69 -6.49 -0.98
C SER A 36 -15.87 -7.66 -0.42
N ASP A 37 -15.12 -8.34 -1.29
CA ASP A 37 -14.24 -9.46 -0.90
C ASP A 37 -13.17 -8.97 0.10
N LEU A 38 -12.46 -7.87 -0.20
CA LEU A 38 -11.46 -7.28 0.71
C LEU A 38 -12.04 -6.94 2.08
N PHE A 39 -13.19 -6.25 2.13
CA PHE A 39 -13.82 -5.90 3.40
C PHE A 39 -14.35 -7.14 4.14
N GLY A 40 -14.77 -8.17 3.41
CA GLY A 40 -15.13 -9.47 3.98
C GLY A 40 -13.93 -10.13 4.66
N ASP A 41 -12.76 -10.11 4.02
CA ASP A 41 -11.51 -10.62 4.60
C ASP A 41 -11.14 -9.87 5.87
N ILE A 42 -11.15 -8.54 5.86
CA ILE A 42 -10.84 -7.72 7.04
C ILE A 42 -11.77 -8.06 8.22
N ARG A 43 -13.06 -8.26 7.98
CA ARG A 43 -14.02 -8.66 9.03
C ARG A 43 -13.74 -10.05 9.58
N ARG A 44 -13.37 -11.00 8.70
CA ARG A 44 -12.96 -12.36 9.11
C ARG A 44 -11.70 -12.34 9.95
N VAL A 45 -10.69 -11.56 9.54
CA VAL A 45 -9.46 -11.35 10.32
C VAL A 45 -9.79 -10.80 11.70
N LYS A 46 -10.68 -9.81 11.81
CA LYS A 46 -11.10 -9.28 13.12
C LYS A 46 -11.75 -10.34 14.03
N SER A 47 -12.44 -11.33 13.46
CA SER A 47 -13.04 -12.42 14.23
C SER A 47 -12.07 -13.55 14.59
N SER A 48 -10.93 -13.66 13.91
CA SER A 48 -9.85 -14.58 14.26
C SER A 48 -8.81 -13.86 15.10
N ASN A 49 -8.30 -14.46 16.17
CA ASN A 49 -7.19 -13.87 16.94
C ASN A 49 -5.81 -14.16 16.30
N GLU A 50 -5.77 -14.26 14.97
CA GLU A 50 -4.60 -14.66 14.19
C GLU A 50 -4.14 -13.50 13.30
N ASP A 51 -2.83 -13.41 13.06
CA ASP A 51 -2.28 -12.47 12.10
C ASP A 51 -2.48 -12.97 10.67
N HIS A 52 -2.91 -12.07 9.77
CA HIS A 52 -3.13 -12.41 8.37
C HIS A 52 -2.23 -11.62 7.45
N TYR A 53 -1.70 -12.33 6.46
CA TYR A 53 -0.95 -11.72 5.38
C TYR A 53 -1.90 -11.03 4.38
N MET A 54 -1.83 -9.71 4.28
CA MET A 54 -2.71 -8.93 3.40
C MET A 54 -2.16 -8.80 1.98
N ALA A 55 -0.92 -8.32 1.82
CA ALA A 55 -0.36 -7.98 0.52
C ALA A 55 1.17 -7.78 0.54
N THR A 56 1.81 -7.85 -0.63
CA THR A 56 3.13 -7.25 -0.89
C THR A 56 2.92 -5.91 -1.57
N VAL A 57 3.52 -4.84 -1.04
CA VAL A 57 3.57 -3.53 -1.70
C VAL A 57 5.01 -3.20 -2.06
N VAL A 58 5.29 -2.94 -3.34
CA VAL A 58 6.60 -2.50 -3.81
C VAL A 58 6.62 -0.98 -3.88
N VAL A 59 7.55 -0.38 -3.16
CA VAL A 59 7.74 1.08 -3.13
C VAL A 59 9.16 1.44 -3.53
N SER A 60 9.31 2.52 -4.27
CA SER A 60 10.62 3.14 -4.55
C SER A 60 10.75 4.41 -3.71
N GLY A 61 11.85 4.52 -2.97
CA GLY A 61 12.13 5.70 -2.18
C GLY A 61 12.38 6.90 -3.10
N ALA A 62 11.51 7.90 -3.04
CA ALA A 62 11.82 9.19 -3.64
C ALA A 62 12.90 9.87 -2.76
N LYS A 63 14.16 9.92 -3.22
CA LYS A 63 15.02 11.02 -2.81
C LYS A 63 14.27 12.28 -3.21
N GLY A 64 13.92 13.12 -2.24
CA GLY A 64 13.06 14.29 -2.43
C GLY A 64 13.35 14.94 -3.78
N ARG A 65 12.35 14.96 -4.66
CA ARG A 65 12.41 15.69 -5.91
C ARG A 65 12.69 17.12 -5.47
N LYS A 66 13.92 17.63 -5.66
CA LYS A 66 14.17 19.05 -5.50
C LYS A 66 13.19 19.70 -6.47
N GLU A 67 12.22 20.40 -5.92
CA GLU A 67 11.25 21.18 -6.66
C GLU A 67 12.07 22.26 -7.36
N THR A 68 12.45 22.00 -8.61
CA THR A 68 13.17 22.97 -9.43
C THR A 68 12.16 24.06 -9.71
N ASN A 69 12.25 25.14 -8.94
CA ASN A 69 11.53 26.37 -9.17
C ASN A 69 11.69 26.79 -10.65
N ARG A 70 10.62 26.62 -11.42
CA ARG A 70 10.48 27.15 -12.78
C ARG A 70 9.04 27.65 -12.94
N ARG A 71 8.76 28.82 -12.36
CA ARG A 71 8.44 30.09 -13.05
C ARG A 71 7.67 30.99 -12.10
#